data_AF-A0A9D8SD96-F1
#
_entry.id   AF-A0A9D8SD96-F1
#
_cell.length_a   1.000
_cell.length_b   1.000
_cell.length_c   1.000
_cell.angle_alpha   90.00
_cell.angle_beta   90.00
_cell.angle_gamma   90.00
#
_symmetry.space_group_name_H-M   'P 1'
#
loop_
_entity.id
_entity.type
_entity.pdbx_description
1 polymer ?
#
loop_
_entity_poly.entity_id
_entity_poly.type
_entity_poly.pdbx_seq_one_letter_code
_entity_poly.pdbx_strand_id
1 'polypeptide(L)'
;MRRATLALLFILCFAVQATAQGGFGVAYYDVDKLYDTIPSKFYDDGDYTPEGRRRWNGERYAAKVRNIARVVDSLSMPVVVLYGVENEQVVRDVVAAAGEDYAYVHRTQDYNDGLDFALLYFADIFFVERVTPWRGAMCVEGEVNGRELTVVATNRSSSLRVLFEERDLHREGNNIVVVGQPSRAGFANLGVEDCSLKAERAGRGNIFTSGHWVMRDRVASNIAGHKQCDVYIKSWLLNSNGVPQPTFDGVRFCGGYSSALPIYIYFEEIFAF
;
A
#
# COMPACT_ATOMS: atom_id res chain seq x y z
N MET A 1 11.50 64.41 -29.35
CA MET A 1 12.16 63.68 -28.24
C MET A 1 11.08 62.99 -27.43
N ARG A 2 11.33 61.71 -27.10
CA ARG A 2 10.63 60.78 -26.19
C ARG A 2 9.83 61.52 -25.08
N ARG A 3 8.64 61.10 -24.65
CA ARG A 3 8.33 59.80 -24.04
C ARG A 3 6.82 59.54 -24.11
N ALA A 4 6.44 58.51 -24.86
CA ALA A 4 5.13 57.90 -24.80
C ALA A 4 5.04 56.97 -23.57
N THR A 5 3.80 56.75 -23.14
CA THR A 5 3.33 55.56 -22.42
C THR A 5 3.94 55.27 -21.04
N LEU A 6 3.50 56.04 -20.04
CA LEU A 6 3.53 55.64 -18.63
C LEU A 6 2.14 55.17 -18.18
N ALA A 7 1.54 54.22 -18.90
CA ALA A 7 0.23 53.67 -18.58
C ALA A 7 0.05 52.28 -19.19
N LEU A 8 0.94 51.34 -18.87
CA LEU A 8 0.67 49.91 -19.06
C LEU A 8 1.67 49.05 -18.26
N LEU A 9 1.77 49.30 -16.96
CA LEU A 9 2.43 48.37 -16.03
C LEU A 9 1.50 48.00 -14.87
N PHE A 10 0.19 47.96 -15.14
CA PHE A 10 -0.67 46.96 -14.52
C PHE A 10 -0.38 45.63 -15.24
N ILE A 11 0.86 45.14 -15.10
CA ILE A 11 1.16 43.75 -15.40
C ILE A 11 0.34 43.00 -14.36
N LEU A 12 -0.71 42.35 -14.88
CA LEU A 12 -1.37 41.20 -14.32
C LEU A 12 -0.31 40.28 -13.68
N CYS A 13 0.06 40.55 -12.43
CA CYS A 13 0.46 39.51 -11.50
C CYS A 13 -0.83 38.81 -11.06
N PHE A 14 -1.57 38.25 -12.01
CA PHE A 14 -2.13 36.94 -11.75
C PHE A 14 -0.90 36.05 -11.65
N ALA A 15 -0.41 35.90 -10.42
CA ALA A 15 0.28 34.69 -10.06
C ALA A 15 -0.68 33.58 -10.48
N VAL A 16 -0.45 33.01 -11.66
CA VAL A 16 -0.82 31.63 -11.90
C VAL A 16 -0.01 30.91 -10.85
N GLN A 17 -0.59 30.73 -9.66
CA GLN A 17 -0.24 29.61 -8.84
C GLN A 17 -0.53 28.42 -9.75
N ALA A 18 0.51 27.96 -10.45
CA ALA A 18 0.55 26.58 -10.86
C ALA A 18 0.49 25.83 -9.53
N THR A 19 -0.73 25.54 -9.10
CA THR A 19 -0.94 24.44 -8.18
C THR A 19 -0.40 23.25 -8.97
N ALA A 20 0.85 22.87 -8.68
CA ALA A 20 1.25 21.51 -8.93
C ALA A 20 0.33 20.69 -8.04
N GLN A 21 -0.87 20.39 -8.53
CA GLN A 21 -1.77 19.39 -7.95
C GLN A 21 -0.99 18.08 -8.12
N GLY A 22 -0.07 17.80 -7.19
CA GLY A 22 0.79 16.63 -7.25
C GLY A 22 -0.10 15.41 -7.19
N GLY A 23 -0.02 14.49 -8.16
CA GLY A 23 -0.96 13.37 -8.18
C GLY A 23 -0.91 12.54 -6.90
N PHE A 24 -2.03 11.90 -6.58
CA PHE A 24 -2.19 11.08 -5.38
C PHE A 24 -2.09 9.60 -5.74
N GLY A 25 -1.42 8.81 -4.90
CA GLY A 25 -1.23 7.38 -5.15
C GLY A 25 -1.35 6.54 -3.89
N VAL A 26 -1.92 5.35 -4.07
CA VAL A 26 -2.03 4.32 -3.03
C VAL A 26 -1.35 3.06 -3.55
N ALA A 27 -0.39 2.54 -2.81
CA ALA A 27 0.24 1.25 -3.06
C ALA A 27 -0.17 0.20 -2.01
N TYR A 28 -0.13 -1.06 -2.41
CA TYR A 28 -0.27 -2.21 -1.51
C TYR A 28 0.88 -3.18 -1.72
N TYR A 29 1.44 -3.65 -0.62
CA TYR A 29 2.55 -4.59 -0.63
C TYR A 29 2.38 -5.67 0.45
N ASP A 30 2.16 -6.90 0.02
CA ASP A 30 2.34 -8.08 0.88
C ASP A 30 3.83 -8.32 1.07
N VAL A 31 4.31 -8.04 2.28
CA VAL A 31 5.73 -8.10 2.61
C VAL A 31 6.21 -9.52 2.90
N ASP A 32 5.41 -10.57 2.68
CA ASP A 32 5.83 -11.97 2.86
C ASP A 32 6.47 -12.22 4.22
N LYS A 33 5.68 -11.94 5.26
CA LYS A 33 5.96 -12.19 6.69
C LYS A 33 7.25 -11.56 7.22
N LEU A 34 7.09 -10.42 7.86
CA LEU A 34 8.09 -9.74 8.67
C LEU A 34 7.72 -9.89 10.15
N TYR A 35 8.10 -11.04 10.69
CA TYR A 35 8.13 -11.26 12.14
C TYR A 35 9.35 -10.57 12.74
N ASP A 36 9.24 -10.18 13.99
CA ASP A 36 10.37 -9.94 14.86
C ASP A 36 11.10 -11.27 15.16
N THR A 37 12.14 -11.23 15.99
CA THR A 37 12.97 -12.41 16.28
C THR A 37 12.65 -13.06 17.62
N ILE A 38 11.56 -12.65 18.28
CA ILE A 38 11.18 -13.00 19.65
C ILE A 38 9.90 -13.85 19.58
N PRO A 39 9.93 -15.11 20.06
CA PRO A 39 8.75 -15.97 20.00
C PRO A 39 7.53 -15.36 20.69
N SER A 40 6.42 -15.33 19.97
CA SER A 40 5.11 -14.89 20.47
C SER A 40 4.51 -15.89 21.45
N LYS A 41 3.71 -15.36 22.39
CA LYS A 41 2.89 -16.17 23.31
C LYS A 41 1.48 -16.42 22.78
N PHE A 42 1.10 -15.79 21.67
CA PHE A 42 -0.30 -15.71 21.21
C PHE A 42 -0.55 -16.41 19.87
N TYR A 43 0.48 -16.65 19.07
CA TYR A 43 0.41 -17.34 17.77
C TYR A 43 1.70 -18.14 17.52
N ASP A 44 1.66 -19.03 16.53
CA ASP A 44 2.81 -19.87 16.17
C ASP A 44 3.69 -19.19 15.11
N ASP A 45 4.76 -18.57 15.58
CA ASP A 45 5.83 -17.96 14.79
C ASP A 45 7.14 -18.76 14.88
N GLY A 46 7.13 -19.97 15.45
CA GLY A 46 8.35 -20.64 15.91
C GLY A 46 9.38 -20.91 14.80
N ASP A 47 8.93 -21.00 13.56
CA ASP A 47 9.81 -21.06 12.38
C ASP A 47 10.69 -19.83 12.22
N TYR A 48 10.17 -18.65 12.57
CA TYR A 48 10.76 -17.32 12.46
C TYR A 48 11.43 -16.90 13.76
N THR A 49 12.23 -17.80 14.32
CA THR A 49 13.10 -17.53 15.47
C THR A 49 14.55 -17.94 15.13
N PRO A 50 15.57 -17.50 15.88
CA PRO A 50 16.95 -17.91 15.64
C PRO A 50 17.15 -19.43 15.72
N GLU A 51 16.39 -20.09 16.60
CA GLU A 51 16.37 -21.53 16.81
C GLU A 51 15.44 -22.27 15.84
N GLY A 52 14.48 -21.55 15.24
CA GLY A 52 13.48 -22.06 14.32
C GLY A 52 14.02 -22.59 13.00
N ARG A 53 13.14 -23.26 12.23
CA ARG A 53 13.51 -23.87 10.93
C ARG A 53 14.07 -22.85 9.93
N ARG A 54 13.60 -21.61 9.97
CA ARG A 54 14.08 -20.53 9.09
C ARG A 54 15.26 -19.77 9.66
N ARG A 55 15.79 -20.13 10.85
CA ARG A 55 16.95 -19.48 11.50
C ARG A 55 16.85 -17.95 11.41
N TRP A 56 15.68 -17.42 11.74
CA TRP A 56 15.35 -16.00 11.62
C TRP A 56 16.05 -15.24 12.74
N ASN A 57 17.22 -14.70 12.43
CA ASN A 57 18.07 -13.96 13.36
C ASN A 57 18.08 -12.47 13.02
N GLY A 58 18.72 -11.66 13.87
CA GLY A 58 18.79 -10.21 13.69
C GLY A 58 19.37 -9.76 12.34
N GLU A 59 20.30 -10.53 11.77
CA GLU A 59 20.86 -10.22 10.44
C GLU A 59 19.82 -10.37 9.33
N ARG A 60 19.06 -11.47 9.32
CA ARG A 60 17.99 -11.71 8.34
C ARG A 60 16.83 -10.74 8.51
N TYR A 61 16.46 -10.47 9.76
CA TYR A 61 15.48 -9.44 10.10
C TYR A 61 15.88 -8.07 9.55
N ALA A 62 17.09 -7.60 9.89
CA ALA A 62 17.58 -6.29 9.44
C ALA A 62 17.71 -6.22 7.90
N ALA A 63 18.10 -7.32 7.25
CA ALA A 63 18.13 -7.39 5.78
C ALA A 63 16.73 -7.25 5.17
N LYS A 64 15.72 -7.92 5.74
CA LYS A 64 14.33 -7.84 5.29
C LYS A 64 13.73 -6.45 5.51
N VAL A 65 13.99 -5.82 6.66
CA VAL A 65 13.60 -4.44 6.96
C VAL A 65 14.14 -3.48 5.88
N ARG A 66 15.45 -3.55 5.58
CA ARG A 66 16.07 -2.71 4.54
C ARG A 66 15.50 -2.98 3.14
N ASN A 67 15.19 -4.23 2.82
CA ASN A 67 14.58 -4.59 1.55
C ASN A 67 13.18 -3.97 1.39
N ILE A 68 12.35 -4.02 2.43
CA ILE A 68 11.01 -3.43 2.41
C ILE A 68 11.11 -1.90 2.37
N ALA A 69 11.96 -1.29 3.19
CA ALA A 69 12.20 0.15 3.17
C ALA A 69 12.61 0.64 1.77
N ARG A 70 13.53 -0.07 1.10
CA ARG A 70 13.91 0.22 -0.29
C ARG A 70 12.72 0.15 -1.27
N VAL A 71 11.79 -0.78 -1.08
CA VAL A 71 10.58 -0.89 -1.91
C VAL A 71 9.67 0.32 -1.68
N VAL A 72 9.44 0.65 -0.41
CA VAL A 72 8.62 1.79 0.02
C VAL A 72 9.18 3.11 -0.52
N ASP A 73 10.48 3.36 -0.35
CA ASP A 73 11.16 4.55 -0.89
C ASP A 73 11.07 4.61 -2.39
N SER A 74 11.26 3.47 -3.06
CA SER A 74 11.24 3.43 -4.53
C SER A 74 9.84 3.56 -5.12
N LEU A 75 8.78 3.26 -4.36
CA LEU A 75 7.39 3.55 -4.73
C LEU A 75 7.12 5.06 -4.65
N SER A 76 7.65 5.72 -3.62
CA SER A 76 7.45 7.16 -3.33
C SER A 76 5.96 7.57 -3.40
N MET A 77 5.08 6.73 -2.85
CA MET A 77 3.63 6.94 -2.93
C MET A 77 3.11 7.60 -1.66
N PRO A 78 2.20 8.59 -1.76
CA PRO A 78 1.62 9.25 -0.60
C PRO A 78 1.00 8.29 0.43
N VAL A 79 0.49 7.14 0.00
CA VAL A 79 0.03 6.07 0.87
C VAL A 79 0.60 4.73 0.42
N VAL A 80 1.19 3.98 1.36
CA VAL A 80 1.64 2.60 1.16
C VAL A 80 1.04 1.71 2.24
N VAL A 81 0.21 0.74 1.83
CA VAL A 81 -0.35 -0.28 2.72
C VAL A 81 0.55 -1.51 2.71
N LEU A 82 1.00 -1.93 3.87
CA LEU A 82 1.72 -3.18 4.08
C LEU A 82 0.80 -4.21 4.72
N TYR A 83 0.86 -5.45 4.22
CA TYR A 83 0.34 -6.62 4.94
C TYR A 83 1.48 -7.57 5.24
N GLY A 84 1.43 -8.24 6.39
CA GLY A 84 2.42 -9.25 6.76
C GLY A 84 3.50 -8.73 7.70
N VAL A 85 3.27 -7.65 8.43
CA VAL A 85 4.13 -7.19 9.53
C VAL A 85 3.58 -7.76 10.84
N GLU A 86 4.42 -8.13 11.79
CA GLU A 86 3.93 -8.77 13.02
C GLU A 86 3.42 -7.78 14.09
N ASN A 87 4.12 -6.66 14.27
CA ASN A 87 3.80 -5.71 15.34
C ASN A 87 4.28 -4.29 15.04
N GLU A 88 3.95 -3.34 15.93
CA GLU A 88 4.29 -1.93 15.72
C GLU A 88 5.81 -1.68 15.68
N GLN A 89 6.61 -2.41 16.46
CA GLN A 89 8.06 -2.23 16.46
C GLN A 89 8.65 -2.55 15.09
N VAL A 90 8.17 -3.60 14.45
CA VAL A 90 8.54 -3.95 13.08
C VAL A 90 8.24 -2.82 12.10
N VAL A 91 7.07 -2.18 12.22
CA VAL A 91 6.70 -1.04 11.36
C VAL A 91 7.62 0.15 11.60
N ARG A 92 7.94 0.45 12.88
CA ARG A 92 8.89 1.51 13.25
C ARG A 92 10.26 1.27 12.62
N ASP A 93 10.73 0.03 12.62
CA ASP A 93 12.03 -0.31 12.03
C ASP A 93 12.03 -0.12 10.50
N VAL A 94 10.93 -0.44 9.81
CA VAL A 94 10.77 -0.18 8.37
C VAL A 94 10.78 1.33 8.09
N VAL A 95 10.01 2.12 8.82
CA VAL A 95 9.95 3.58 8.66
C VAL A 95 11.31 4.22 8.97
N ALA A 96 12.00 3.78 10.03
CA ALA A 96 13.32 4.28 10.38
C ALA A 96 14.41 3.92 9.35
N ALA A 97 14.22 2.84 8.60
CA ALA A 97 15.13 2.43 7.53
C ALA A 97 14.77 3.06 6.16
N ALA A 98 13.57 3.61 6.01
CA ALA A 98 13.14 4.34 4.84
C ALA A 98 13.80 5.73 4.80
N GLY A 99 14.07 6.24 3.60
CA GLY A 99 14.61 7.58 3.39
C GLY A 99 13.55 8.67 3.39
N GLU A 100 12.30 8.32 3.05
CA GLU A 100 11.16 9.24 3.06
C GLU A 100 10.56 9.40 4.46
N ASP A 101 9.96 10.56 4.74
CA ASP A 101 9.38 10.90 6.04
C ASP A 101 7.93 10.38 6.21
N TYR A 102 7.79 9.04 6.19
CA TYR A 102 6.50 8.40 6.38
C TYR A 102 6.06 8.44 7.85
N ALA A 103 4.87 9.00 8.09
CA ALA A 103 4.10 8.64 9.27
C ALA A 103 3.46 7.24 9.08
N TYR A 104 2.99 6.62 10.15
CA TYR A 104 2.36 5.31 10.04
C TYR A 104 1.19 5.08 11.00
N VAL A 105 0.32 4.16 10.60
CA VAL A 105 -0.72 3.54 11.40
C VAL A 105 -0.49 2.03 11.41
N HIS A 106 -0.60 1.41 12.58
CA HIS A 106 -0.54 -0.05 12.75
C HIS A 106 -1.73 -0.54 13.56
N ARG A 107 -2.35 -1.66 13.16
CA ARG A 107 -3.43 -2.29 13.92
C ARG A 107 -3.34 -3.81 13.89
N THR A 108 -3.39 -4.37 15.09
CA THR A 108 -3.38 -5.81 15.28
C THR A 108 -4.65 -6.47 14.79
N GLN A 109 -4.47 -7.53 14.01
CA GLN A 109 -5.52 -8.37 13.46
C GLN A 109 -5.75 -9.57 14.39
N ASP A 110 -7.00 -10.02 14.44
CA ASP A 110 -7.37 -11.25 15.15
C ASP A 110 -7.20 -12.47 14.22
N TYR A 111 -5.94 -12.73 13.85
CA TYR A 111 -5.53 -13.89 13.05
C TYR A 111 -4.51 -14.76 13.76
N ASN A 112 -4.63 -16.06 13.50
CA ASN A 112 -3.76 -17.07 14.12
C ASN A 112 -2.32 -17.06 13.59
N ASP A 113 -2.02 -16.32 12.52
CA ASP A 113 -0.66 -16.20 11.97
C ASP A 113 0.13 -15.02 12.55
N GLY A 114 -0.51 -14.17 13.38
CA GLY A 114 0.13 -13.03 14.03
C GLY A 114 0.51 -11.88 13.10
N LEU A 115 -0.07 -11.83 11.90
CA LEU A 115 0.30 -10.84 10.89
C LEU A 115 -0.75 -9.75 10.71
N ASP A 116 -0.26 -8.52 10.71
CA ASP A 116 -1.01 -7.29 10.80
C ASP A 116 -0.91 -6.45 9.53
N PHE A 117 -1.71 -5.39 9.49
CA PHE A 117 -1.62 -4.32 8.50
C PHE A 117 -0.88 -3.11 9.08
N ALA A 118 -0.14 -2.44 8.21
CA ALA A 118 0.33 -1.08 8.43
C ALA A 118 -0.05 -0.20 7.25
N LEU A 119 -0.35 1.07 7.52
CA LEU A 119 -0.49 2.11 6.50
C LEU A 119 0.58 3.15 6.76
N LEU A 120 1.51 3.30 5.82
CA LEU A 120 2.51 4.35 5.78
C LEU A 120 1.96 5.51 4.93
N TYR A 121 2.15 6.75 5.37
CA TYR A 121 1.64 7.91 4.65
C TYR A 121 2.48 9.17 4.82
N PHE A 122 2.46 10.04 3.82
CA PHE A 122 2.99 11.40 3.93
C PHE A 122 1.98 12.28 4.67
N ALA A 123 2.33 12.70 5.89
CA ALA A 123 1.43 13.40 6.81
C ALA A 123 1.07 14.83 6.38
N ASP A 124 1.77 15.38 5.39
CA ASP A 124 1.47 16.64 4.72
C ASP A 124 0.54 16.47 3.50
N ILE A 125 0.22 15.24 3.11
CA ILE A 125 -0.68 14.91 1.99
C ILE A 125 -1.95 14.20 2.47
N PHE A 126 -1.83 13.16 3.31
CA PHE A 126 -2.96 12.39 3.83
C PHE A 126 -3.15 12.62 5.33
N PHE A 127 -4.22 13.31 5.69
CA PHE A 127 -4.57 13.62 7.07
C PHE A 127 -5.46 12.52 7.64
N VAL A 128 -4.88 11.60 8.41
CA VAL A 128 -5.63 10.51 9.04
C VAL A 128 -6.52 11.02 10.16
N GLU A 129 -7.80 10.67 10.11
CA GLU A 129 -8.78 11.06 11.13
C GLU A 129 -9.22 9.87 11.99
N ARG A 130 -9.42 8.70 11.37
CA ARG A 130 -9.93 7.52 12.06
C ARG A 130 -9.34 6.23 11.51
N VAL A 131 -9.05 5.31 12.42
CA VAL A 131 -8.57 3.97 12.10
C VAL A 131 -9.50 2.95 12.72
N THR A 132 -10.05 2.07 11.90
CA THR A 132 -11.01 1.05 12.29
C THR A 132 -10.44 -0.33 11.95
N PRO A 133 -10.02 -1.13 12.94
CA PRO A 133 -9.67 -2.52 12.70
C PRO A 133 -10.93 -3.32 12.37
N TRP A 134 -10.81 -4.31 11.49
CA TRP A 134 -11.88 -5.22 11.13
C TRP A 134 -11.30 -6.60 10.91
N ARG A 135 -12.08 -7.67 11.09
CA ARG A 135 -11.55 -9.02 10.88
C ARG A 135 -11.16 -9.21 9.41
N GLY A 136 -9.86 -9.31 9.15
CA GLY A 136 -9.35 -9.40 7.79
C GLY A 136 -9.21 -8.10 7.03
N ALA A 137 -9.38 -6.97 7.71
CA ALA A 137 -9.29 -5.68 7.07
C ALA A 137 -8.86 -4.57 8.04
N MET A 138 -8.46 -3.45 7.48
CA MET A 138 -8.23 -2.21 8.20
C MET A 138 -8.80 -1.08 7.37
N CYS A 139 -9.66 -0.26 7.97
CA CYS A 139 -10.22 0.93 7.34
C CYS A 139 -9.57 2.17 7.95
N VAL A 140 -9.03 3.04 7.11
CA VAL A 140 -8.41 4.30 7.50
C VAL A 140 -9.14 5.42 6.77
N GLU A 141 -9.86 6.22 7.54
CA GLU A 141 -10.60 7.40 7.06
C GLU A 141 -9.75 8.65 7.33
N GLY A 142 -9.72 9.55 6.36
CA GLY A 142 -8.99 10.80 6.47
C GLY A 142 -9.32 11.74 5.32
N GLU A 143 -8.42 12.71 5.09
CA GLU A 143 -8.59 13.75 4.09
C GLU A 143 -7.35 13.89 3.21
N VAL A 144 -7.56 14.19 1.93
CA VAL A 144 -6.53 14.64 1.00
C VAL A 144 -7.07 15.85 0.25
N ASN A 145 -6.41 17.01 0.36
CA ASN A 145 -6.82 18.29 -0.24
C ASN A 145 -8.29 18.68 0.02
N GLY A 146 -8.76 18.64 1.27
CA GLY A 146 -10.14 19.03 1.58
C GLY A 146 -11.18 18.00 1.16
N ARG A 147 -10.78 16.83 0.66
CA ARG A 147 -11.69 15.76 0.25
C ARG A 147 -11.50 14.52 1.08
N GLU A 148 -12.62 13.96 1.48
CA GLU A 148 -12.64 12.73 2.26
C GLU A 148 -12.10 11.56 1.44
N LEU A 149 -11.24 10.77 2.07
CA LEU A 149 -10.67 9.55 1.53
C LEU A 149 -10.70 8.44 2.58
N THR A 150 -11.26 7.31 2.20
CA THR A 150 -11.19 6.06 2.94
C THR A 150 -10.28 5.06 2.21
N VAL A 151 -9.20 4.62 2.87
CA VAL A 151 -8.36 3.52 2.42
C VAL A 151 -8.73 2.25 3.19
N VAL A 152 -9.13 1.20 2.48
CA VAL A 152 -9.49 -0.09 3.05
C VAL A 152 -8.49 -1.16 2.63
N ALA A 153 -7.66 -1.61 3.57
CA ALA A 153 -6.79 -2.77 3.39
C ALA A 153 -7.57 -4.06 3.67
N THR A 154 -7.39 -5.11 2.87
CA THR A 154 -8.05 -6.40 3.08
C THR A 154 -7.13 -7.60 2.82
N ASN A 155 -7.32 -8.65 3.60
CA ASN A 155 -6.74 -9.97 3.40
C ASN A 155 -7.85 -11.01 3.48
N ARG A 156 -8.55 -11.20 2.35
CA ARG A 156 -9.61 -12.19 2.16
C ARG A 156 -10.77 -12.05 3.16
N SER A 157 -11.06 -10.84 3.65
CA SER A 157 -12.16 -10.60 4.58
C SER A 157 -13.52 -10.91 3.93
N SER A 158 -14.25 -11.88 4.49
CA SER A 158 -15.61 -12.21 4.06
C SER A 158 -16.68 -11.26 4.59
N SER A 159 -16.35 -10.44 5.59
CA SER A 159 -17.25 -9.46 6.23
C SER A 159 -16.99 -8.03 5.75
N LEU A 160 -16.28 -7.85 4.64
CA LEU A 160 -15.94 -6.53 4.12
C LEU A 160 -17.19 -5.70 3.77
N ARG A 161 -18.27 -6.33 3.30
CA ARG A 161 -19.55 -5.64 3.06
C ARG A 161 -20.17 -5.08 4.34
N VAL A 162 -20.08 -5.83 5.44
CA VAL A 162 -20.62 -5.39 6.75
C VAL A 162 -19.84 -4.18 7.25
N LEU A 163 -18.50 -4.14 7.04
CA LEU A 163 -17.70 -2.95 7.33
C LEU A 163 -18.18 -1.73 6.54
N PHE A 164 -18.46 -1.89 5.25
CA PHE A 164 -18.96 -0.80 4.41
C PHE A 164 -20.33 -0.28 4.87
N GLU A 165 -21.23 -1.18 5.26
CA GLU A 165 -22.56 -0.87 5.77
C GLU A 165 -22.51 -0.19 7.16
N GLU A 166 -21.80 -0.78 8.14
CA GLU A 166 -21.72 -0.27 9.51
C GLU A 166 -21.01 1.09 9.61
N ARG A 167 -20.07 1.35 8.69
CA ARG A 167 -19.31 2.60 8.65
C ARG A 167 -19.86 3.61 7.67
N ASP A 168 -20.98 3.29 7.02
CA ASP A 168 -21.62 4.13 6.02
C ASP A 168 -20.60 4.67 5.00
N LEU A 169 -19.73 3.77 4.51
CA LEU A 169 -18.64 4.18 3.62
C LEU A 169 -19.17 4.72 2.28
N HIS A 170 -20.38 4.31 1.91
CA HIS A 170 -21.08 4.74 0.70
C HIS A 170 -21.70 6.13 0.77
N ARG A 171 -21.57 6.84 1.89
CA ARG A 171 -22.04 8.22 2.02
C ARG A 171 -21.53 9.10 0.86
N GLU A 172 -22.37 10.03 0.45
CA GLU A 172 -22.04 10.96 -0.62
C GLU A 172 -20.77 11.75 -0.27
N GLY A 173 -19.84 11.83 -1.23
CA GLY A 173 -18.58 12.56 -1.07
C GLY A 173 -17.39 11.75 -0.55
N ASN A 174 -17.59 10.52 -0.04
CA ASN A 174 -16.47 9.68 0.39
C ASN A 174 -15.77 8.99 -0.79
N ASN A 175 -14.50 9.30 -0.99
CA ASN A 175 -13.65 8.61 -1.96
C ASN A 175 -13.12 7.33 -1.30
N ILE A 176 -13.22 6.18 -1.96
CA ILE A 176 -12.82 4.90 -1.40
C ILE A 176 -11.77 4.26 -2.29
N VAL A 177 -10.66 3.82 -1.68
CA VAL A 177 -9.67 2.94 -2.29
C VAL A 177 -9.57 1.66 -1.46
N VAL A 178 -9.88 0.52 -2.06
CA VAL A 178 -9.73 -0.81 -1.45
C VAL A 178 -8.50 -1.48 -2.03
N VAL A 179 -7.61 -2.00 -1.17
CA VAL A 179 -6.40 -2.69 -1.59
C VAL A 179 -6.16 -3.99 -0.85
N GLY A 180 -5.53 -4.95 -1.54
CA GLY A 180 -5.11 -6.23 -0.97
C GLY A 180 -5.86 -7.41 -1.54
N GLN A 181 -6.00 -8.50 -0.78
CA GLN A 181 -6.63 -9.71 -1.28
C GLN A 181 -8.14 -9.67 -1.09
N PRO A 182 -8.95 -9.76 -2.16
CA PRO A 182 -10.39 -9.85 -2.01
C PRO A 182 -10.81 -11.21 -1.42
N SER A 183 -12.01 -11.26 -0.85
CA SER A 183 -12.66 -12.55 -0.59
C SER A 183 -13.04 -13.25 -1.90
N ARG A 184 -13.51 -14.50 -1.82
CA ARG A 184 -14.04 -15.22 -2.99
C ARG A 184 -15.17 -14.49 -3.71
N ALA A 185 -15.91 -13.63 -3.01
CA ALA A 185 -17.00 -12.84 -3.60
C ALA A 185 -16.50 -11.63 -4.41
N GLY A 186 -15.20 -11.32 -4.39
CA GLY A 186 -14.64 -10.15 -5.05
C GLY A 186 -15.14 -8.83 -4.45
N PHE A 187 -15.23 -7.79 -5.28
CA PHE A 187 -15.68 -6.45 -4.90
C PHE A 187 -17.08 -6.08 -5.44
N ALA A 188 -17.77 -7.01 -6.11
CA ALA A 188 -18.99 -6.74 -6.89
C ALA A 188 -20.14 -6.10 -6.08
N ASN A 189 -20.12 -6.21 -4.74
CA ASN A 189 -21.16 -5.70 -3.85
C ASN A 189 -20.68 -4.56 -2.94
N LEU A 190 -19.52 -3.97 -3.21
CA LEU A 190 -18.92 -2.91 -2.40
C LEU A 190 -18.98 -1.54 -3.08
N GLY A 191 -19.76 -1.38 -4.16
CA GLY A 191 -19.89 -0.11 -4.88
C GLY A 191 -18.57 0.50 -5.38
N VAL A 192 -17.54 -0.33 -5.58
CA VAL A 192 -16.23 0.05 -6.11
C VAL A 192 -15.89 -0.80 -7.33
N GLU A 193 -15.15 -0.22 -8.28
CA GLU A 193 -14.69 -0.88 -9.50
C GLU A 193 -13.30 -1.49 -9.30
N ASP A 194 -13.09 -2.74 -9.74
CA ASP A 194 -11.75 -3.36 -9.77
C ASP A 194 -10.87 -2.70 -10.85
N CYS A 195 -10.03 -1.79 -10.41
CA CYS A 195 -9.11 -1.02 -11.26
C CYS A 195 -7.95 -1.88 -11.79
N SER A 196 -7.70 -3.05 -11.20
CA SER A 196 -6.59 -3.93 -11.57
C SER A 196 -6.92 -4.84 -12.77
N LEU A 197 -8.19 -4.94 -13.16
CA LEU A 197 -8.65 -5.79 -14.27
C LEU A 197 -7.96 -5.46 -15.59
N LYS A 198 -7.67 -4.18 -15.86
CA LYS A 198 -6.99 -3.76 -17.10
C LYS A 198 -5.57 -4.35 -17.16
N ALA A 199 -4.83 -4.29 -16.05
CA ALA A 199 -3.48 -4.84 -15.96
C ALA A 199 -3.50 -6.37 -16.08
N GLU A 200 -4.45 -7.03 -15.40
CA GLU A 200 -4.61 -8.48 -15.48
C GLU A 200 -4.94 -8.95 -16.91
N ARG A 201 -5.89 -8.29 -17.59
CA ARG A 201 -6.24 -8.62 -18.99
C ARG A 201 -5.07 -8.42 -19.96
N ALA A 202 -4.10 -7.58 -19.60
CA ALA A 202 -2.86 -7.40 -20.33
C ALA A 202 -1.79 -8.47 -19.98
N GLY A 203 -2.13 -9.50 -19.20
CA GLY A 203 -1.24 -10.60 -18.81
C GLY A 203 -0.32 -10.27 -17.64
N ARG A 204 -0.55 -9.15 -16.93
CA ARG A 204 0.25 -8.78 -15.75
C ARG A 204 -0.31 -9.43 -14.50
N GLY A 205 0.57 -9.69 -13.53
CA GLY A 205 0.22 -10.23 -12.24
C GLY A 205 1.27 -9.86 -11.22
N ASN A 206 0.89 -9.85 -9.95
CA ASN A 206 1.77 -9.44 -8.87
C ASN A 206 2.45 -10.65 -8.18
N ILE A 207 1.97 -11.87 -8.42
CA ILE A 207 2.66 -13.11 -8.03
C ILE A 207 2.92 -13.98 -9.26
N PHE A 208 3.92 -14.86 -9.15
CA PHE A 208 4.16 -15.91 -10.12
C PHE A 208 3.93 -17.27 -9.47
N THR A 209 2.94 -18.02 -9.97
CA THR A 209 2.57 -19.33 -9.42
C THR A 209 2.17 -20.27 -10.54
N SER A 210 2.45 -21.56 -10.39
CA SER A 210 2.07 -22.59 -11.37
C SER A 210 2.47 -22.23 -12.82
N GLY A 211 3.63 -21.62 -13.00
CA GLY A 211 4.18 -21.26 -14.31
C GLY A 211 3.58 -20.03 -14.99
N HIS A 212 2.72 -19.26 -14.31
CA HIS A 212 2.13 -18.06 -14.89
C HIS A 212 1.98 -16.92 -13.87
N TRP A 213 1.82 -15.70 -14.39
CA TRP A 213 1.53 -14.52 -13.59
C TRP A 213 0.07 -14.50 -13.18
N VAL A 214 -0.19 -14.16 -11.92
CA VAL A 214 -1.55 -14.02 -11.37
C VAL A 214 -1.67 -12.67 -10.67
N MET A 215 -2.75 -11.94 -10.96
CA MET A 215 -3.15 -10.77 -10.19
C MET A 215 -3.88 -11.25 -8.93
N ARG A 216 -3.13 -11.57 -7.87
CA ARG A 216 -3.69 -12.06 -6.61
C ARG A 216 -4.23 -10.91 -5.78
N ASP A 217 -3.39 -9.89 -5.63
CA ASP A 217 -3.73 -8.69 -4.88
C ASP A 217 -4.41 -7.71 -5.84
N ARG A 218 -5.40 -6.97 -5.34
CA ARG A 218 -6.24 -6.10 -6.16
C ARG A 218 -6.33 -4.70 -5.58
N VAL A 219 -6.56 -3.75 -6.47
CA VAL A 219 -7.00 -2.39 -6.15
C VAL A 219 -8.40 -2.20 -6.73
N ALA A 220 -9.34 -1.74 -5.91
CA ALA A 220 -10.65 -1.28 -6.34
C ALA A 220 -10.93 0.13 -5.82
N SER A 221 -11.74 0.91 -6.54
CA SER A 221 -12.02 2.30 -6.18
C SER A 221 -13.39 2.75 -6.70
N ASN A 222 -14.03 3.70 -6.00
CA ASN A 222 -15.16 4.46 -6.56
C ASN A 222 -14.73 5.78 -7.22
N ILE A 223 -13.44 6.12 -7.14
CA ILE A 223 -12.87 7.34 -7.72
C ILE A 223 -12.73 7.14 -9.23
N ALA A 224 -13.44 7.96 -10.01
CA ALA A 224 -13.32 7.98 -11.46
C ALA A 224 -11.95 8.53 -11.90
N GLY A 225 -11.46 8.08 -13.06
CA GLY A 225 -10.35 8.75 -13.74
C GLY A 225 -8.94 8.50 -13.16
N HIS A 226 -8.66 7.31 -12.62
CA HIS A 226 -7.27 6.95 -12.30
C HIS A 226 -6.41 6.95 -13.58
N LYS A 227 -5.21 7.51 -13.49
CA LYS A 227 -4.24 7.52 -14.59
C LYS A 227 -3.66 6.12 -14.82
N GLN A 228 -3.36 5.44 -13.72
CA GLN A 228 -2.71 4.14 -13.76
C GLN A 228 -3.12 3.28 -12.57
N CYS A 229 -3.35 2.00 -12.83
CA CYS A 229 -3.49 0.96 -11.82
C CYS A 229 -2.73 -0.27 -12.31
N ASP A 230 -1.64 -0.65 -11.65
CA ASP A 230 -0.71 -1.65 -12.17
C ASP A 230 0.15 -2.33 -11.09
N VAL A 231 0.95 -3.31 -11.53
CA VAL A 231 2.00 -3.96 -10.75
C VAL A 231 3.27 -3.11 -10.79
N TYR A 232 3.84 -2.84 -9.63
CA TYR A 232 5.13 -2.20 -9.50
C TYR A 232 6.25 -3.21 -9.73
N ILE A 233 7.05 -3.02 -10.78
CA ILE A 233 8.14 -3.94 -11.14
C ILE A 233 9.45 -3.19 -11.39
N LYS A 234 10.52 -3.73 -10.81
CA LYS A 234 11.91 -3.30 -11.03
C LYS A 234 12.76 -4.55 -11.18
N SER A 235 13.84 -4.47 -11.95
CA SER A 235 14.74 -5.60 -12.19
C SER A 235 15.30 -6.18 -10.89
N TRP A 236 15.58 -5.33 -9.90
CA TRP A 236 16.11 -5.74 -8.59
C TRP A 236 15.06 -6.41 -7.68
N LEU A 237 13.77 -6.41 -8.04
CA LEU A 237 12.73 -7.20 -7.35
C LEU A 237 12.65 -8.63 -7.86
N LEU A 238 13.31 -8.94 -8.97
CA LEU A 238 13.21 -10.22 -9.66
C LEU A 238 14.47 -11.05 -9.48
N ASN A 239 14.31 -12.37 -9.42
CA ASN A 239 15.42 -13.30 -9.50
C ASN A 239 15.89 -13.50 -10.95
N SER A 240 16.89 -14.37 -11.16
CA SER A 240 17.44 -14.67 -12.49
C SER A 240 16.43 -15.24 -13.50
N ASN A 241 15.31 -15.79 -13.03
CA ASN A 241 14.24 -16.33 -13.88
C ASN A 241 13.18 -15.28 -14.22
N GLY A 242 13.37 -14.01 -13.79
CA GLY A 242 12.44 -12.92 -14.07
C GLY A 242 11.16 -12.96 -13.23
N VAL A 243 11.14 -13.72 -12.12
CA VAL A 243 9.99 -13.81 -11.20
C VAL A 243 10.36 -13.17 -9.85
N PRO A 244 9.37 -12.82 -8.99
CA PRO A 244 9.66 -12.13 -7.73
C PRO A 244 10.68 -12.91 -6.89
N GLN A 245 11.68 -12.20 -6.36
CA GLN A 245 12.70 -12.81 -5.51
C GLN A 245 12.16 -12.90 -4.07
N PRO A 246 11.81 -14.11 -3.56
CA PRO A 246 11.23 -14.23 -2.24
C PRO A 246 12.30 -14.07 -1.16
N THR A 247 11.87 -13.82 0.08
CA THR A 247 12.78 -13.84 1.22
C THR A 247 13.21 -15.28 1.55
N PHE A 248 12.27 -16.22 1.43
CA PHE A 248 12.51 -17.65 1.59
C PHE A 248 11.98 -18.45 0.41
N ASP A 249 12.72 -19.49 0.04
CA ASP A 249 12.25 -20.58 -0.81
C ASP A 249 12.19 -21.86 0.04
N GLY A 250 10.99 -22.18 0.51
CA GLY A 250 10.80 -23.14 1.60
C GLY A 250 11.44 -22.64 2.90
N VAL A 251 12.51 -23.33 3.33
CA VAL A 251 13.33 -22.96 4.51
C VAL A 251 14.63 -22.26 4.13
N ARG A 252 15.00 -22.26 2.83
CA ARG A 252 16.24 -21.64 2.35
C ARG A 252 16.07 -20.12 2.34
N PHE A 253 16.95 -19.42 3.03
CA PHE A 253 17.01 -17.97 2.96
C PHE A 253 17.58 -17.52 1.62
N CYS A 254 16.81 -16.73 0.88
CA CYS A 254 17.17 -16.22 -0.45
C CYS A 254 17.58 -14.73 -0.41
N GLY A 255 17.32 -14.03 0.71
CA GLY A 255 17.65 -12.62 0.88
C GLY A 255 16.86 -11.65 -0.01
N GLY A 256 15.78 -12.13 -0.65
CA GLY A 256 14.91 -11.32 -1.50
C GLY A 256 13.89 -10.46 -0.74
N TYR A 257 12.96 -9.90 -1.50
CA TYR A 257 12.03 -8.86 -1.06
C TYR A 257 10.69 -9.45 -0.62
N SER A 258 10.01 -10.19 -1.50
CA SER A 258 8.72 -10.85 -1.25
C SER A 258 8.40 -11.78 -2.42
N SER A 259 7.58 -12.80 -2.16
CA SER A 259 6.99 -13.63 -3.22
C SER A 259 5.91 -12.89 -4.04
N ALA A 260 5.51 -11.70 -3.59
CA ALA A 260 4.59 -10.80 -4.27
C ALA A 260 5.26 -9.47 -4.61
N LEU A 261 4.93 -8.91 -5.78
CA LEU A 261 5.25 -7.55 -6.16
C LEU A 261 4.18 -6.59 -5.61
N PRO A 262 4.54 -5.33 -5.30
CA PRO A 262 3.55 -4.32 -4.95
C PRO A 262 2.61 -4.05 -6.12
N ILE A 263 1.39 -3.64 -5.81
CA ILE A 263 0.44 -3.06 -6.76
C ILE A 263 0.14 -1.63 -6.34
N TYR A 264 -0.31 -0.80 -7.28
CA TYR A 264 -0.65 0.58 -6.98
C TYR A 264 -1.75 1.11 -7.88
N ILE A 265 -2.38 2.18 -7.40
CA ILE A 265 -3.24 3.06 -8.18
C ILE A 265 -2.74 4.50 -8.03
N TYR A 266 -2.79 5.26 -9.12
CA TYR A 266 -2.34 6.65 -9.17
C TYR A 266 -3.35 7.53 -9.91
N PHE A 267 -3.62 8.70 -9.33
CA PHE A 267 -4.54 9.73 -9.81
C PHE A 267 -3.72 10.98 -10.17
N GLU A 268 -3.94 11.53 -11.36
CA GLU A 268 -3.08 12.57 -11.94
C GLU A 268 -3.32 13.97 -11.36
N GLU A 269 -4.57 14.25 -11.00
CA GLU A 269 -4.99 15.46 -10.31
C GLU A 269 -5.55 15.04 -8.95
N ILE A 270 -5.24 15.78 -7.89
CA ILE A 270 -5.81 15.53 -6.57
C ILE A 270 -7.30 15.89 -6.64
N PHE A 271 -8.09 14.88 -7.03
CA PHE A 271 -9.54 14.92 -7.19
C PHE A 271 -10.06 16.14 -7.95
N ALA A 272 -9.82 16.19 -9.26
CA ALA A 272 -10.50 17.13 -10.14
C ALA A 272 -11.87 16.59 -10.55
N PHE A 273 -12.89 16.88 -9.75
CA PHE A 273 -14.30 16.83 -10.14
C PHE A 273 -15.05 17.95 -9.44
#